data_AF-A0A9X8QS71-F1
#
_entry.id   AF-A0A9X8QS71-F1
#
_cell.length_a   1.000
_cell.length_b   1.000
_cell.length_c   1.000
_cell.angle_alpha   90.00
_cell.angle_beta   90.00
_cell.angle_gamma   90.00
#
_symmetry.space_group_name_H-M   'P 1'
#
loop_
_entity.id
_entity.type
_entity.pdbx_description
1 polymer ?
#
loop_
_entity_poly.entity_id
_entity_poly.type
_entity_poly.pdbx_seq_one_letter_code
_entity_poly.pdbx_strand_id
1 'polypeptide(L)' 'MTAGGRLSIRAQRLLAEIRRDPLRTWTTGQVRELYAEMGLGPQRSTARRDLQHLAVRGRLVEAGPENCRMYRLNQAASQ' A
#
# COMPACT_ATOMS: atom_id res chain seq x y z
N MET A 1 1.49 9.09 -19.30
CA MET A 1 1.23 7.65 -19.55
C MET A 1 2.29 6.84 -18.79
N THR A 2 2.15 6.64 -17.49
CA THR A 2 3.24 6.09 -16.65
C THR A 2 3.00 4.63 -16.26
N ALA A 3 3.66 3.75 -17.02
CA ALA A 3 4.24 2.46 -16.65
C ALA A 3 3.39 1.45 -15.84
N GLY A 4 2.57 0.69 -16.57
CA GLY A 4 2.06 -0.61 -16.12
C GLY A 4 3.14 -1.71 -16.08
N GLY A 5 4.17 -1.56 -15.23
CA GLY A 5 5.04 -2.69 -14.85
C GLY A 5 4.28 -3.75 -14.03
N ARG A 6 4.79 -4.95 -13.80
CA ARG A 6 4.13 -5.89 -12.86
C ARG A 6 4.34 -5.44 -11.41
N LEU A 7 3.34 -5.64 -10.55
CA LEU A 7 3.53 -5.46 -9.09
C LEU A 7 4.47 -6.55 -8.57
N SER A 8 5.42 -6.20 -7.71
CA SER A 8 6.24 -7.19 -7.00
C SER A 8 5.35 -8.11 -6.14
N ILE A 9 5.78 -9.34 -5.87
CA ILE A 9 5.03 -10.30 -5.04
C ILE A 9 4.62 -9.71 -3.68
N ARG A 10 5.51 -8.95 -3.05
CA ARG A 10 5.20 -8.27 -1.78
C ARG A 10 4.10 -7.21 -1.93
N ALA A 11 4.14 -6.41 -2.98
CA ALA A 11 3.13 -5.39 -3.24
C ALA A 11 1.77 -6.01 -3.59
N GLN A 12 1.77 -7.19 -4.24
CA GLN A 12 0.56 -7.97 -4.46
C GLN A 12 -0.01 -8.52 -3.14
N ARG A 13 0.84 -9.07 -2.26
CA ARG A 13 0.43 -9.52 -0.92
C ARG A 13 -0.09 -8.37 -0.07
N LEU A 14 0.60 -7.22 -0.06
CA LEU A 14 0.14 -6.01 0.60
C LEU A 14 -1.24 -5.59 0.09
N LEU A 15 -1.44 -5.54 -1.24
CA LEU A 15 -2.72 -5.20 -1.82
C LEU A 15 -3.82 -6.21 -1.44
N ALA A 16 -3.50 -7.50 -1.37
CA ALA A 16 -4.45 -8.53 -0.92
C ALA A 16 -4.88 -8.31 0.55
N GLU A 17 -3.95 -8.00 1.45
CA GLU A 17 -4.27 -7.70 2.85
C GLU A 17 -5.08 -6.40 2.98
N ILE A 18 -4.73 -5.34 2.24
CA ILE A 18 -5.51 -4.09 2.22
C ILE A 18 -6.94 -4.34 1.72
N ARG A 19 -7.13 -5.27 0.77
CA ARG A 19 -8.46 -5.64 0.26
C ARG A 19 -9.31 -6.40 1.26
N ARG A 20 -8.71 -7.10 2.23
CA ARG A 20 -9.45 -7.78 3.31
C ARG A 20 -10.12 -6.77 4.25
N ASP A 21 -9.52 -5.59 4.41
CA ASP A 21 -10.07 -4.51 5.23
C ASP A 21 -10.07 -3.19 4.44
N PRO A 22 -11.05 -3.00 3.54
CA PRO A 22 -11.05 -1.89 2.58
C PRO A 22 -11.35 -0.52 3.21
N LEU A 23 -11.89 -0.50 4.44
CA LEU A 23 -12.21 0.72 5.17
C LEU A 23 -11.04 1.20 6.03
N ARG A 24 -10.11 0.31 6.36
CA ARG A 24 -8.92 0.63 7.15
C ARG A 24 -7.94 1.52 6.37
N THR A 25 -7.38 2.50 7.08
CA THR A 25 -6.23 3.29 6.63
C THR A 25 -4.93 2.59 7.00
N TRP A 26 -3.96 2.68 6.09
CA TRP A 26 -2.66 2.03 6.18
C TRP A 26 -1.56 3.08 6.19
N THR A 27 -0.75 3.03 7.24
CA THR A 27 0.48 3.84 7.35
C THR A 27 1.70 3.01 6.95
N THR A 28 2.81 3.69 6.65
CA THR A 28 4.11 3.01 6.44
C THR A 28 4.53 2.14 7.65
N GLY A 29 4.17 2.55 8.87
CA GLY A 29 4.46 1.80 10.10
C GLY A 29 3.72 0.46 10.12
N GLN A 30 2.39 0.51 9.91
CA GLN A 30 1.54 -0.68 9.87
C GLN A 30 1.94 -1.64 8.74
N VAL A 31 2.31 -1.14 7.57
CA VAL A 31 2.79 -2.00 6.48
C VAL A 31 4.12 -2.67 6.84
N ARG A 32 5.01 -1.98 7.55
CA ARG A 32 6.26 -2.58 8.03
C ARG A 32 5.98 -3.68 9.05
N GLU A 33 5.05 -3.46 9.98
CA GLU A 33 4.64 -4.47 10.96
C GLU A 33 4.02 -5.69 10.27
N LEU A 34 3.08 -5.46 9.35
CA LEU A 34 2.48 -6.50 8.52
C LEU A 34 3.55 -7.31 7.76
N TYR A 35 4.56 -6.63 7.21
CA TYR A 35 5.66 -7.31 6.55
C TYR A 35 6.48 -8.16 7.52
N ALA A 36 6.77 -7.67 8.72
CA ALA A 36 7.45 -8.44 9.75
C ALA A 36 6.64 -9.68 10.17
N GLU A 37 5.32 -9.54 10.34
CA GLU A 37 4.40 -10.66 10.63
C GLU A 37 4.37 -11.70 9.51
N MET A 38 4.47 -11.25 8.25
CA MET A 38 4.58 -12.13 7.07
C MET A 38 5.97 -12.76 6.89
N GLY A 39 6.92 -12.52 7.79
CA GLY A 39 8.31 -12.98 7.66
C GLY A 39 9.07 -12.32 6.51
N LEU A 40 8.55 -11.22 5.97
CA LEU A 40 9.25 -10.38 5.01
C LEU A 40 10.14 -9.45 5.86
N GLY A 41 11.44 -9.33 5.52
CA GLY A 41 12.37 -8.42 6.20
C GLY A 41 12.55 -7.02 5.59
N PRO A 42 11.53 -6.30 5.08
CA PRO A 42 11.74 -5.03 4.42
C PRO A 42 11.87 -3.88 5.41
N GLN A 43 12.80 -2.98 5.09
CA GLN A 43 13.00 -1.71 5.77
C GLN A 43 11.81 -0.75 5.56
N ARG A 44 11.65 0.23 6.45
CA ARG A 44 10.60 1.26 6.39
C ARG A 44 10.51 1.96 5.02
N SER A 45 11.65 2.19 4.37
CA SER A 45 11.73 2.79 3.03
C SER A 45 11.08 1.94 1.96
N THR A 46 11.18 0.62 2.07
CA THR A 46 10.55 -0.34 1.16
C THR A 46 9.03 -0.32 1.31
N ALA A 47 8.53 -0.37 2.54
CA ALA A 47 7.09 -0.25 2.82
C ALA A 47 6.52 1.06 2.25
N ARG A 48 7.24 2.17 2.41
CA ARG A 48 6.86 3.46 1.83
C ARG A 48 6.82 3.41 0.31
N ARG A 49 7.84 2.84 -0.34
CA ARG A 49 7.92 2.76 -1.80
C ARG A 49 6.81 1.88 -2.38
N ASP A 50 6.49 0.77 -1.72
CA ASP A 50 5.39 -0.12 -2.14
C ASP A 50 4.02 0.61 -2.05
N LEU A 51 3.76 1.34 -0.95
CA LEU A 51 2.56 2.17 -0.80
C LEU A 51 2.44 3.24 -1.89
N GLN A 52 3.52 3.99 -2.14
CA GLN A 52 3.57 4.99 -3.20
C GLN A 52 3.35 4.36 -4.59
N HIS A 53 3.95 3.19 -4.84
CA HIS A 53 3.77 2.50 -6.11
C HIS A 53 2.31 2.07 -6.33
N LEU A 54 1.62 1.62 -5.27
CA LEU A 54 0.19 1.30 -5.33
C LEU A 54 -0.68 2.55 -5.52
N ALA A 55 -0.31 3.67 -4.90
CA ALA A 55 -1.01 4.96 -5.06
C ALA A 55 -0.86 5.54 -6.48
N VAL A 56 0.36 5.55 -7.03
CA VAL A 56 0.63 5.99 -8.42
C VAL A 56 -0.18 5.19 -9.44
N ARG A 57 -0.49 3.93 -9.13
CA ARG A 57 -1.32 3.05 -9.96
C ARG A 57 -2.81 3.18 -9.73
N GLY A 58 -3.23 4.12 -8.89
CA GLY A 58 -4.62 4.33 -8.53
C GLY A 58 -5.24 3.20 -7.73
N ARG A 59 -4.45 2.27 -7.16
CA ARG A 59 -4.97 1.20 -6.29
C ARG A 59 -5.22 1.69 -4.87
N LEU A 60 -4.40 2.64 -4.41
CA LEU A 60 -4.59 3.34 -3.15
C LEU A 60 -4.79 4.82 -3.41
N VAL A 61 -5.45 5.50 -2.47
CA VAL A 61 -5.52 6.96 -2.42
C VAL A 61 -4.90 7.43 -1.11
N GLU A 62 -4.13 8.51 -1.19
CA GLU A 62 -3.58 9.18 -0.02
C GLU A 62 -4.70 9.85 0.78
N ALA A 63 -4.66 9.70 2.10
CA ALA A 63 -5.66 10.24 3.03
C ALA A 63 -4.97 10.99 4.18
N GLY A 64 -5.64 12.04 4.69
CA GLY A 64 -5.28 12.74 5.92
C GLY A 64 -4.99 14.25 5.75
N PRO A 65 -5.31 15.08 6.75
CA PRO A 65 -5.03 16.51 6.72
C PRO A 65 -3.56 16.78 7.06
N GLU A 66 -2.84 17.35 6.10
CA GLU A 66 -1.46 17.84 6.18
C GLU A 66 -0.38 16.78 6.51
N ASN A 67 0.44 16.48 5.50
CA ASN A 67 1.54 15.48 5.41
C ASN A 67 1.21 14.07 4.89
N CYS A 68 -0.04 13.75 4.53
CA CYS A 68 -0.42 12.59 3.69
C CYS A 68 0.37 11.29 3.98
N ARG A 69 0.34 10.79 5.22
CA ARG A 69 1.06 9.55 5.59
C ARG A 69 0.17 8.32 5.73
N MET A 70 -1.10 8.44 5.32
CA MET A 70 -2.05 7.34 5.32
C MET A 70 -2.49 7.06 3.89
N TYR A 71 -2.65 5.79 3.60
CA TYR A 71 -3.16 5.28 2.34
C TYR A 71 -4.42 4.48 2.63
N ARG A 72 -5.47 4.66 1.85
CA ARG A 72 -6.66 3.80 1.89
C ARG A 72 -6.89 3.17 0.54
N LEU A 73 -7.63 2.07 0.52
CA LEU A 73 -8.01 1.42 -0.74
C LEU A 73 -8.79 2.41 -1.61
N ASN A 74 -8.42 2.50 -2.89
CA ASN A 74 -9.23 3.22 -3.85
C ASN A 74 -10.45 2.37 -4.20
N GLN A 75 -11.58 2.62 -3.54
CA GLN A 75 -12.81 1.85 -3.77
C GLN A 75 -13.32 1.95 -5.22
N ALA A 76 -13.01 3.05 -5.94
CA ALA A 76 -13.35 3.18 -7.35
C ALA A 76 -12.50 2.28 -8.26
N ALA A 77 -11.31 1.84 -7.82
CA ALA A 77 -10.42 0.93 -8.54
C ALA A 77 -10.51 -0.54 -8.04
N SER A 78 -11.45 -0.81 -7.14
CA SER A 78 -11.73 -2.12 -6.56
C SER A 78 -12.78 -2.93 -7.33
N GLN A 79 -13.37 -2.35 -8.39
CA GLN A 79 -14.30 -3.01 -9.32
C GLN A 79 -13.54 -3.72 -10.44
#